data_AF-A0A6V8DBH9-F1
#
_entry.id   AF-A0A6V8DBH9-F1
#
_cell.length_a   1.000
_cell.length_b   1.000
_cell.length_c   1.000
_cell.angle_alpha   90.00
_cell.angle_beta   90.00
_cell.angle_gamma   90.00
#
_symmetry.space_group_name_H-M   'P 1'
#
loop_
_entity.id
_entity.type
_entity.pdbx_description
1 polymer ?
#
loop_
_entity_poly.entity_id
_entity_poly.type
_entity_poly.pdbx_seq_one_letter_code
_entity_poly.pdbx_strand_id
1 'polypeptide(L)'
;RSLTRVLTRLAQRGVSVVISSHYLDQLEGVVDRLMLLDRGRLIAEGPADSLADDLDLERPWETVVEGDRPNVEAEIEDLGQGRWCIRGPRMTSALMAALEGHVVIEHGRRKVNLADLLDRATGGEEE
;
A
#
# COMPACT_ATOMS: atom_id res chain seq x y z
N ARG A 1 -9.10 12.57 13.66
CA ARG A 1 -8.01 13.32 12.97
C ARG A 1 -7.10 14.01 14.01
N SER A 2 -5.95 13.46 14.41
CA SER A 2 -4.84 14.28 14.97
C SER A 2 -3.54 13.51 15.21
N LEU A 3 -3.59 12.25 15.69
CA LEU A 3 -2.41 11.56 16.23
C LEU A 3 -1.31 11.33 15.19
N THR A 4 -1.61 10.72 14.05
CA THR A 4 -0.64 10.45 12.97
C THR A 4 0.08 11.71 12.50
N ARG A 5 -0.64 12.82 12.33
CA ARG A 5 -0.06 14.12 11.96
C ARG A 5 0.93 14.63 13.01
N VAL A 6 0.64 14.48 14.29
CA VAL A 6 1.56 14.89 15.37
C VAL A 6 2.81 14.01 15.33
N LEU A 7 2.65 12.69 15.15
CA LEU A 7 3.75 11.73 15.06
C LEU A 7 4.67 12.06 13.87
N THR A 8 4.10 12.27 12.68
CA THR A 8 4.86 12.69 11.48
C THR A 8 5.61 14.00 11.72
N ARG A 9 4.98 14.98 12.38
CA ARG A 9 5.64 16.26 12.68
C ARG A 9 6.77 16.12 13.68
N LEU A 10 6.65 15.23 14.66
CA LEU A 10 7.74 14.94 15.61
C LEU A 10 8.90 14.24 14.89
N ALA A 11 8.60 13.23 14.06
CA ALA A 11 9.59 12.53 13.25
C ALA A 11 10.35 13.49 12.31
N GLN A 12 9.63 14.39 11.61
CA GLN A 12 10.24 15.42 10.75
C GLN A 12 11.15 16.40 11.50
N ARG A 13 11.03 16.51 12.83
CA ARG A 13 11.91 17.32 13.67
C ARG A 13 13.11 16.54 14.22
N GLY A 14 13.32 15.30 13.76
CA GLY A 14 14.42 14.43 14.19
C GLY A 14 14.14 13.66 15.48
N VAL A 15 12.88 13.60 15.94
CA VAL A 15 12.51 12.81 17.11
C VAL A 15 12.21 11.38 16.68
N SER A 16 12.89 10.39 17.27
CA SER A 16 12.54 8.98 17.09
C SER A 16 11.23 8.66 17.81
N VAL A 17 10.26 8.09 17.09
CA VAL A 17 8.94 7.74 17.61
C VAL A 17 8.74 6.24 17.48
N VAL A 18 8.45 5.56 18.58
CA VAL A 18 8.11 4.14 18.61
C VAL A 18 6.63 3.99 18.93
N ILE A 19 5.92 3.20 18.13
CA ILE A 19 4.48 3.00 18.26
C ILE A 19 4.22 1.49 18.25
N SER A 20 3.42 1.04 19.20
CA SER A 20 2.77 -0.27 19.17
C SER A 20 1.28 -0.04 19.08
N SER A 21 0.63 -0.64 18.07
CA SER A 21 -0.80 -0.50 17.84
C SER A 21 -1.34 -1.75 17.16
N HIS A 22 -2.61 -2.05 17.42
CA HIS A 22 -3.39 -3.04 16.68
C HIS A 22 -4.21 -2.41 15.54
N TYR A 23 -4.24 -1.08 15.43
CA TYR A 23 -4.91 -0.35 14.33
C TYR A 23 -3.87 -0.02 13.25
N LEU A 24 -3.50 -1.05 12.48
CA LEU A 24 -2.42 -0.97 11.52
C LEU A 24 -2.77 -0.10 10.30
N ASP A 25 -4.05 -0.10 9.89
CA ASP A 25 -4.62 0.72 8.82
C ASP A 25 -4.29 2.22 8.95
N GLN A 26 -4.32 2.75 10.17
CA GLN A 26 -4.04 4.16 10.43
C GLN A 26 -2.56 4.52 10.34
N LEU A 27 -1.68 3.51 10.42
CA LEU A 27 -0.23 3.67 10.39
C LEU A 27 0.37 3.45 9.00
N GLU A 28 -0.43 2.94 8.06
CA GLU A 28 -0.04 2.75 6.67
C GLU A 28 0.46 4.05 6.03
N GLY A 29 1.70 4.01 5.53
CA GLY A 29 2.37 5.18 4.93
C GLY A 29 2.70 6.32 5.90
N VAL A 30 2.54 6.11 7.20
CA VAL A 30 3.12 6.97 8.24
C VAL A 30 4.41 6.37 8.79
N VAL A 31 4.48 5.03 8.80
CA VAL A 31 5.60 4.27 9.35
C VAL A 31 6.56 3.87 8.24
N ASP A 32 7.82 4.27 8.39
CA ASP A 32 8.88 3.96 7.43
C ASP A 32 9.56 2.60 7.70
N ARG A 33 9.60 2.18 8.97
CA ARG A 33 10.25 0.94 9.44
C ARG A 33 9.37 0.18 10.42
N LEU A 34 9.38 -1.14 10.30
CA LEU A 34 8.62 -2.06 11.15
C LEU A 34 9.56 -2.97 11.93
N MET A 35 9.08 -3.37 13.10
CA MET A 35 9.63 -4.45 13.91
C MET A 35 8.47 -5.39 14.23
N LEU A 36 8.56 -6.63 13.76
CA LEU A 36 7.54 -7.65 13.98
C LEU A 36 7.96 -8.54 15.14
N LEU A 37 7.13 -8.61 16.16
CA LEU A 37 7.37 -9.39 17.36
C LEU A 37 6.32 -10.51 17.45
N ASP A 38 6.75 -11.76 17.44
CA ASP A 38 5.89 -12.92 17.73
C ASP A 38 6.42 -13.67 18.95
N ARG A 39 5.53 -13.98 19.91
CA ARG A 39 5.84 -14.74 21.14
C ARG A 39 7.14 -14.30 21.85
N GLY A 40 7.33 -12.99 21.97
CA GLY A 40 8.49 -12.38 22.64
C GLY A 40 9.80 -12.42 21.84
N ARG A 41 9.76 -12.78 20.55
CA ARG A 41 10.91 -12.81 19.65
C ARG A 41 10.70 -11.85 18.48
N LEU A 42 11.75 -11.11 18.14
CA LEU A 42 11.77 -10.30 16.92
C LEU A 42 11.94 -11.25 15.73
N ILE A 43 10.92 -11.31 14.87
CA ILE A 43 10.90 -12.22 13.71
C ILE A 43 11.28 -11.51 12.42
N ALA A 44 11.05 -10.19 12.34
CA ALA A 44 11.47 -9.37 11.22
C ALA A 44 11.68 -7.91 11.65
N GLU A 45 12.62 -7.23 11.00
CA GLU A 45 12.84 -5.80 11.17
C GLU A 45 13.34 -5.20 9.84
N GLY A 46 12.81 -4.05 9.47
CA GLY A 46 13.28 -3.34 8.29
C GLY A 46 12.31 -2.28 7.80
N PRO A 47 12.62 -1.62 6.67
CA PRO A 47 11.65 -0.80 5.96
C PRO A 47 10.42 -1.63 5.60
N ALA A 48 9.22 -1.04 5.71
CA ALA A 48 7.97 -1.76 5.41
C ALA A 48 7.97 -2.33 3.99
N ASP A 49 8.49 -1.56 3.02
CA ASP A 49 8.57 -1.99 1.63
C ASP A 49 9.52 -3.17 1.42
N SER A 50 10.65 -3.21 2.12
CA SER A 50 11.61 -4.31 2.03
C SER A 50 11.04 -5.59 2.64
N LEU A 51 10.39 -5.48 3.80
CA LEU A 51 9.73 -6.62 4.43
C LEU A 51 8.59 -7.17 3.58
N ALA A 52 7.83 -6.30 2.90
CA ALA A 52 6.80 -6.74 1.97
C ALA A 52 7.38 -7.52 0.78
N ASP A 53 8.52 -7.07 0.24
CA ASP A 53 9.24 -7.80 -0.82
C ASP A 53 9.76 -9.16 -0.34
N ASP A 54 10.36 -9.21 0.85
CA ASP A 54 10.89 -10.45 1.43
C ASP A 54 9.79 -11.50 1.71
N LEU A 55 8.56 -11.04 1.98
CA LEU A 55 7.39 -11.87 2.24
C LEU A 55 6.55 -12.16 0.97
N ASP A 56 7.03 -11.74 -0.20
CA ASP A 56 6.38 -11.89 -1.49
C ASP A 56 4.92 -11.36 -1.47
N LEU A 57 4.72 -10.19 -0.84
CA LEU A 57 3.43 -9.52 -0.81
C LEU A 57 3.20 -8.78 -2.12
N GLU A 58 2.13 -9.14 -2.82
CA GLU A 58 1.73 -8.45 -4.04
C GLU A 58 1.34 -6.99 -3.74
N ARG A 59 2.00 -6.07 -4.44
CA ARG A 59 1.72 -4.63 -4.36
C ARG A 59 1.31 -4.15 -5.74
N PRO A 60 0.04 -4.40 -6.14
CA PRO A 60 -0.43 -4.00 -7.45
C PRO A 60 -0.29 -2.49 -7.61
N TRP A 61 0.02 -2.08 -8.83
CA TRP A 61 -0.11 -0.68 -9.19
C TRP A 61 -1.59 -0.36 -9.33
N GLU A 62 -1.90 0.91 -9.12
CA GLU A 62 -3.23 1.48 -9.29
C GLU A 62 -3.11 2.75 -10.13
N THR A 63 -4.00 2.90 -11.09
CA THR A 63 -4.11 4.12 -11.90
C THR A 63 -5.56 4.56 -11.93
N VAL A 64 -5.81 5.81 -11.56
CA VAL A 64 -7.13 6.43 -11.66
C VAL A 64 -7.15 7.30 -12.91
N VAL A 65 -8.12 7.06 -13.77
CA VAL A 65 -8.35 7.85 -14.97
C VAL A 65 -9.73 8.49 -14.97
N GLU A 66 -9.88 9.59 -15.70
CA GLU A 66 -11.16 10.24 -15.97
C GLU A 66 -11.59 10.05 -17.43
N GLY A 67 -12.89 9.93 -17.64
CA GLY A 67 -13.54 9.79 -18.95
C GLY A 67 -14.36 8.51 -19.09
N ASP A 68 -14.37 7.97 -20.31
CA ASP A 68 -15.04 6.70 -20.59
C ASP A 68 -14.32 5.52 -19.93
N ARG A 69 -15.02 4.39 -19.81
CA ARG A 69 -14.43 3.17 -19.24
C ARG A 69 -13.24 2.71 -20.11
N PRO A 70 -12.02 2.60 -19.55
CA PRO A 70 -10.86 2.14 -20.30
C PRO A 70 -11.06 0.69 -20.74
N ASN A 71 -10.70 0.38 -22.00
CA ASN A 71 -10.79 -0.96 -22.55
C ASN A 71 -9.46 -1.70 -22.36
N VAL A 72 -9.27 -2.32 -21.19
CA VAL A 72 -8.03 -3.02 -20.85
C VAL A 72 -8.31 -4.36 -20.16
N GLU A 73 -7.42 -5.32 -20.38
CA GLU A 73 -7.40 -6.62 -19.70
C GLU A 73 -6.74 -6.49 -18.32
N ALA A 74 -7.42 -5.80 -17.42
CA ALA A 74 -7.01 -5.56 -16.04
C ALA A 74 -8.24 -5.48 -15.13
N GLU A 75 -8.04 -5.49 -13.81
CA GLU A 75 -9.14 -5.23 -12.88
C GLU A 75 -9.54 -3.76 -12.99
N ILE A 76 -10.84 -3.48 -13.15
CA ILE A 76 -11.39 -2.13 -13.30
C ILE A 76 -12.51 -1.92 -12.29
N GLU A 77 -12.39 -0.90 -11.46
CA GLU A 77 -13.41 -0.44 -10.51
C GLU A 77 -13.97 0.93 -10.92
N ASP A 78 -15.29 1.08 -10.84
CA ASP A 78 -15.98 2.35 -11.08
C ASP A 78 -15.98 3.19 -9.79
N LEU A 79 -15.29 4.34 -9.81
CA LEU A 79 -15.22 5.27 -8.68
C LEU A 79 -16.34 6.34 -8.73
N GLY A 80 -17.22 6.26 -9.72
CA GLY A 80 -18.27 7.23 -10.03
C GLY A 80 -17.73 8.53 -10.64
N GLN A 81 -18.65 9.35 -11.14
CA GLN A 81 -18.34 10.64 -11.79
C GLN A 81 -17.42 10.51 -13.00
N GLY A 82 -17.51 9.41 -13.75
CA GLY A 82 -16.65 9.15 -14.91
C GLY A 82 -15.20 8.85 -14.55
N ARG A 83 -14.93 8.34 -13.33
CA ARG A 83 -13.59 7.95 -12.91
C ARG A 83 -13.49 6.44 -12.77
N TRP A 84 -12.38 5.90 -13.24
CA TRP A 84 -12.12 4.47 -13.28
C TRP A 84 -10.78 4.18 -12.64
N CYS A 85 -10.77 3.25 -11.70
CA CYS A 85 -9.56 2.71 -11.13
C CYS A 85 -9.17 1.44 -11.89
N ILE A 86 -7.99 1.42 -12.48
CA ILE A 86 -7.40 0.22 -13.08
C ILE A 86 -6.32 -0.32 -12.14
N ARG A 87 -6.32 -1.64 -11.90
CA ARG A 87 -5.33 -2.34 -11.09
C ARG A 87 -4.66 -3.48 -11.85
N GLY A 88 -3.40 -3.71 -11.54
CA GLY A 88 -2.72 -4.90 -12.03
C GLY A 88 -1.38 -5.18 -11.33
N PRO A 89 -0.82 -6.36 -11.55
CA PRO A 89 0.45 -6.76 -10.93
C PRO A 89 1.65 -6.07 -11.58
N ARG A 90 1.55 -5.76 -12.89
CA ARG A 90 2.64 -5.14 -13.67
C ARG A 90 2.10 -4.15 -14.69
N MET A 91 2.84 -3.07 -14.92
CA MET A 91 2.53 -2.10 -15.96
C MET A 91 2.96 -2.67 -17.33
N THR A 92 2.01 -3.04 -18.18
CA THR A 92 2.27 -3.62 -19.50
C THR A 92 2.12 -2.58 -20.62
N SER A 93 2.73 -2.81 -21.77
CA SER A 93 2.59 -1.93 -22.94
C SER A 93 1.14 -1.84 -23.45
N ALA A 94 0.39 -2.95 -23.41
CA ALA A 94 -1.01 -2.98 -23.80
C ALA A 94 -1.88 -2.11 -22.89
N LEU A 95 -1.62 -2.16 -21.59
CA LEU A 95 -2.26 -1.27 -20.61
C LEU A 95 -1.87 0.19 -20.83
N MET A 96 -0.59 0.48 -21.05
CA MET A 96 -0.15 1.85 -21.34
C MET A 96 -0.87 2.43 -22.57
N ALA A 97 -1.04 1.63 -23.62
CA ALA A 97 -1.81 2.01 -24.80
C ALA A 97 -3.31 2.18 -24.51
N ALA A 98 -3.89 1.33 -23.66
CA ALA A 98 -5.29 1.44 -23.26
C ALA A 98 -5.60 2.67 -22.39
N LEU A 99 -4.59 3.23 -21.72
CA LEU A 99 -4.68 4.48 -20.97
C LEU A 99 -4.44 5.71 -21.87
N GLU A 100 -4.01 5.52 -23.11
CA GLU A 100 -3.73 6.60 -24.04
C GLU A 100 -5.02 7.34 -24.42
N GLY A 101 -5.03 8.66 -24.27
CA GLY A 101 -6.22 9.49 -24.48
C GLY A 101 -7.09 9.70 -23.24
N HIS A 102 -6.82 8.99 -22.14
CA HIS A 102 -7.43 9.27 -20.84
C HIS A 102 -6.63 10.31 -20.04
N VAL A 103 -7.32 11.07 -19.19
CA VAL A 103 -6.66 11.94 -18.22
C VAL A 103 -6.31 11.11 -16.99
N VAL A 104 -5.01 10.91 -16.75
CA VAL A 104 -4.53 10.23 -15.53
C VAL A 104 -4.60 11.19 -14.36
N ILE A 105 -5.43 10.86 -13.37
CA ILE A 105 -5.64 11.63 -12.15
C ILE A 105 -4.63 11.23 -11.08
N GLU A 106 -4.41 9.93 -10.92
CA GLU A 106 -3.51 9.35 -9.93
C GLU A 106 -2.85 8.10 -10.49
N HIS A 107 -1.57 7.91 -10.18
CA HIS A 107 -0.84 6.70 -10.52
C HIS A 107 0.17 6.37 -9.42
N GLY A 108 0.20 5.12 -8.99
CA GLY A 108 1.18 4.67 -8.00
C GLY A 108 1.12 3.18 -7.72
N ARG A 109 2.03 2.71 -6.88
CA ARG A 109 1.88 1.40 -6.24
C ARG A 109 1.08 1.56 -4.96
N ARG A 110 0.21 0.59 -4.67
CA ARG A 110 -0.44 0.55 -3.35
C ARG A 110 0.63 0.52 -2.27
N LYS A 111 0.36 1.27 -1.21
CA LYS A 111 1.16 1.19 0.01
C LYS A 111 1.06 -0.23 0.57
N VAL A 112 2.10 -0.64 1.28
CA VAL A 112 2.10 -1.90 2.03
C VAL A 112 0.93 -1.89 3.01
N ASN A 113 0.08 -2.90 2.91
CA ASN A 113 -0.91 -3.19 3.93
C ASN A 113 -0.20 -3.83 5.12
N LEU A 114 -0.20 -3.13 6.25
CA LEU A 114 0.53 -3.57 7.44
C LEU A 114 -0.12 -4.80 8.09
N ALA A 115 -1.44 -4.99 7.92
CA ALA A 115 -2.15 -6.16 8.42
C ALA A 115 -1.78 -7.40 7.62
N ASP A 116 -1.84 -7.33 6.29
CA ASP A 116 -1.43 -8.44 5.40
C ASP A 116 0.03 -8.83 5.66
N LEU A 117 0.90 -7.84 5.91
CA LEU A 117 2.30 -8.05 6.25
C LEU A 117 2.47 -8.78 7.58
N LEU A 118 1.72 -8.36 8.61
CA LEU A 118 1.75 -9.03 9.92
C LEU A 118 1.28 -10.48 9.79
N ASP A 119 0.14 -10.71 9.14
CA ASP A 119 -0.45 -12.04 8.97
C ASP A 119 0.52 -12.96 8.21
N ARG A 120 1.10 -12.46 7.12
CA ARG A 120 2.09 -13.22 6.33
C ARG A 120 3.34 -13.56 7.13
N ALA A 121 3.82 -12.64 7.96
CA ALA A 121 5.03 -12.84 8.77
C ALA A 121 4.82 -13.80 9.95
N THR A 122 3.62 -13.80 10.55
CA THR A 122 3.26 -14.70 11.65
C THR A 122 2.81 -16.08 11.17
N GLY A 123 2.58 -16.23 9.86
CA GLY A 123 2.25 -17.49 9.20
C GLY A 123 0.76 -17.67 8.90
N GLY A 124 -0.07 -16.66 9.19
CA GLY A 124 -1.53 -16.72 9.11
C GLY A 124 -2.09 -17.73 10.13
N GLU A 125 -3.13 -17.37 10.85
CA GLU A 125 -3.95 -18.41 11.47
C GLU A 125 -4.63 -19.17 10.32
N GLU A 126 -4.08 -20.32 9.94
CA GLU A 126 -4.84 -21.37 9.26
C GLU A 126 -5.91 -21.86 10.26
N GLU A 127 -7.08 -21.19 10.25
CA GLU A 127 -8.34 -21.76 10.74
C GLU A 127 -9.21 -22.24 9.58
#